data_AF-A0A920P934-F1
#
_entry.id   AF-A0A920P934-F1
#
_cell.length_a   1.000
_cell.length_b   1.000
_cell.length_c   1.000
_cell.angle_alpha   90.00
_cell.angle_beta   90.00
_cell.angle_gamma   90.00
#
_symmetry.space_group_name_H-M   'P 1'
#
loop_
_entity.id
_entity.type
_entity.pdbx_description
1 polymer ?
#
loop_
_entity_poly.entity_id
_entity_poly.type
_entity_poly.pdbx_seq_one_letter_code
_entity_poly.pdbx_strand_id
1 'polypeptide(L)' 'MAIFGSSGTGRGELIRPSDVSVDDSGDVYVCDWANSRIQIYSPDGRFITSLMGDARDLRCGAK' A
#
# COMPACT_ATOMS: atom_id res chain seq x y z
N MET A 1 -4.20 19.05 6.72
CA MET A 1 -2.97 18.24 6.54
C MET A 1 -3.16 16.97 7.33
N ALA A 2 -3.40 15.85 6.65
CA ALA A 2 -3.40 14.54 7.28
C ALA A 2 -1.97 13.97 7.21
N ILE A 3 -1.49 13.43 8.32
CA ILE A 3 -0.22 12.71 8.40
C ILE A 3 -0.59 11.24 8.59
N PHE A 4 -0.15 10.38 7.69
CA PHE A 4 -0.46 8.95 7.67
C PHE A 4 0.83 8.14 7.54
N GLY A 5 0.97 7.11 8.36
CA GLY A 5 2.19 6.31 8.46
C GLY A 5 2.88 6.42 9.82
N SER A 6 3.11 5.30 10.49
CA SER A 6 4.04 5.16 11.61
C SER A 6 5.08 4.07 11.31
N SER A 7 6.25 4.10 11.93
CA SER A 7 7.26 3.07 11.72
C SER A 7 6.81 1.73 12.31
N GLY A 8 6.68 0.68 11.48
CA GLY A 8 6.32 -0.66 11.95
C GLY A 8 5.72 -1.57 10.88
N THR A 9 5.32 -2.78 11.27
CA THR A 9 4.83 -3.84 10.38
C THR A 9 3.30 -3.96 10.35
N GLY A 10 2.59 -3.23 11.21
CA GLY A 10 1.14 -3.22 11.32
C GLY A 10 0.42 -2.51 10.17
N ARG A 11 -0.91 -2.54 10.18
CA ARG A 11 -1.75 -1.83 9.21
C ARG A 11 -1.59 -0.32 9.39
N GLY A 12 -1.27 0.40 8.32
CA GLY A 12 -0.99 1.84 8.39
C GLY A 12 0.44 2.16 8.85
N GLU A 13 1.25 1.15 9.17
CA GLU A 13 2.66 1.32 9.50
C GLU A 13 3.52 1.12 8.25
N LEU A 14 4.71 1.72 8.15
CA LEU A 14 5.58 1.65 6.98
C LEU A 14 7.01 1.35 7.41
N ILE A 15 7.72 0.48 6.70
CA ILE A 15 9.16 0.25 6.90
C ILE A 15 9.88 0.48 5.57
N ARG A 16 10.56 1.64 5.47
CA ARG A 16 11.27 2.06 4.26
C ARG A 16 10.34 2.10 3.04
N PRO A 17 9.36 3.03 3.04
CA PRO A 17 8.61 3.29 1.82
C PRO A 17 9.59 3.72 0.72
N SER A 18 9.56 3.00 -0.39
CA SER A 18 10.46 3.25 -1.52
C SER A 18 9.86 4.24 -2.51
N ASP A 19 8.53 4.29 -2.61
CA ASP A 19 7.84 5.19 -3.54
C ASP A 19 6.40 5.50 -3.09
N VAL A 20 5.86 6.61 -3.61
CA VAL A 20 4.47 7.04 -3.42
C VAL A 20 3.89 7.59 -4.72
N SER A 21 2.70 7.14 -5.07
CA SER A 21 1.94 7.64 -6.22
C SER A 21 0.55 8.04 -5.79
N VAL A 22 -0.08 8.95 -6.53
CA VAL A 22 -1.46 9.38 -6.29
C VAL A 22 -2.22 9.20 -7.61
N ASP A 23 -3.46 8.72 -7.55
CA ASP A 23 -4.32 8.66 -8.73
C ASP A 23 -5.17 9.93 -8.91
N ASP A 24 -5.88 10.02 -10.04
CA ASP A 24 -6.78 11.13 -10.37
C ASP A 24 -7.99 11.24 -9.42
N SER A 25 -8.31 10.18 -8.66
CA SER A 25 -9.36 10.20 -7.63
C SER A 25 -8.83 10.75 -6.29
N GLY A 26 -7.51 10.93 -6.18
CA GLY A 26 -6.83 11.37 -4.96
C GLY A 26 -6.42 10.23 -4.03
N ASP A 27 -6.56 8.97 -4.45
CA ASP A 27 -6.09 7.84 -3.66
C ASP A 27 -4.56 7.75 -3.71
N VAL A 28 -3.95 7.53 -2.56
CA VAL A 28 -2.51 7.51 -2.35
C VAL A 28 -2.03 6.07 -2.21
N TYR A 29 -1.08 5.69 -3.07
CA TYR A 29 -0.47 4.37 -3.14
C TYR A 29 0.94 4.47 -2.59
N VAL A 30 1.22 3.77 -1.49
CA VAL A 30 2.52 3.76 -0.83
C VAL A 30 3.16 2.37 -0.99
N CYS A 31 4.32 2.34 -1.64
CA CYS A 31 5.11 1.12 -1.82
C CYS A 31 6.03 0.92 -0.62
N ASP A 32 5.71 -0.06 0.22
CA ASP A 32 6.43 -0.40 1.44
C ASP A 32 7.34 -1.62 1.17
N TRP A 33 8.57 -1.33 0.70
CA TRP A 33 9.47 -2.35 0.19
C TRP A 33 9.92 -3.35 1.26
N ALA A 34 10.22 -2.88 2.47
CA ALA A 34 10.70 -3.80 3.52
C ALA A 34 9.59 -4.73 4.03
N ASN A 35 8.32 -4.30 3.97
CA ASN A 35 7.18 -5.14 4.27
C ASN A 35 6.62 -5.87 3.04
N SER A 36 7.24 -5.74 1.86
CA SER A 36 6.81 -6.35 0.60
C SER A 36 5.32 -6.16 0.31
N ARG A 37 4.81 -4.95 0.58
CA ARG A 37 3.39 -4.61 0.46
C ARG A 37 3.21 -3.23 -0.15
N ILE A 38 2.05 -3.02 -0.75
CA ILE A 38 1.59 -1.72 -1.20
C ILE A 38 0.37 -1.36 -0.35
N GLN A 39 0.35 -0.18 0.25
CA GLN A 39 -0.79 0.31 1.03
C GLN A 39 -1.49 1.42 0.27
N ILE A 40 -2.82 1.36 0.22
CA ILE A 40 -3.67 2.33 -0.47
C ILE A 40 -4.45 3.11 0.58
N TYR A 41 -4.37 4.43 0.48
CA TYR A 41 -5.06 5.37 1.34
C TYR A 41 -5.99 6.23 0.51
N SER A 42 -7.14 6.56 1.10
CA SER A 42 -8.05 7.56 0.56
C SER A 42 -7.43 8.96 0.64
N PRO A 43 -7.89 9.93 -0.16
CA PRO A 43 -7.48 11.34 -0.03
C PRO A 43 -7.68 11.91 1.39
N ASP A 44 -8.62 11.36 2.15
CA ASP A 44 -8.86 11.71 3.56
C ASP A 44 -7.81 11.10 4.53
N GLY A 45 -6.81 10.36 4.03
CA GLY A 45 -5.79 9.67 4.82
C GLY A 45 -6.25 8.35 5.45
N ARG A 46 -7.44 7.86 5.08
CA ARG A 46 -8.00 6.60 5.58
C ARG A 46 -7.39 5.42 4.84
N PHE A 47 -6.86 4.44 5.57
CA PHE A 47 -6.41 3.17 4.98
C PHE A 47 -7.59 2.45 4.31
N ILE A 48 -7.48 2.20 3.00
CA ILE A 48 -8.48 1.48 2.21
C ILE A 48 -8.12 0.00 2.21
N THR A 49 -6.94 -0.32 1.70
CA THR A 49 -6.50 -1.71 1.52
C THR A 49 -4.98 -1.80 1.46
N SER A 50 -4.47 -3.02 1.63
CA SER A 50 -3.07 -3.35 1.39
C SER A 50 -2.99 -4.48 0.38
N LEU A 51 -2.27 -4.26 -0.69
CA LEU A 51 -1.89 -5.28 -1.66
C LEU A 51 -0.61 -5.92 -1.16
N MET A 52 -0.71 -7.15 -0.65
CA MET A 52 0.46 -7.96 -0.34
C MET A 52 0.89 -8.65 -1.63
N GLY A 53 2.10 -8.37 -2.09
CA GLY A 53 2.63 -8.97 -3.31
C GLY A 53 3.08 -10.41 -3.08
N ASP A 54 2.15 -11.33 -2.80
CA ASP A 54 2.45 -12.74 -3.01
C ASP A 54 2.41 -12.99 -4.51
N ALA A 55 3.58 -12.93 -5.16
CA ALA A 55 3.78 -13.42 -6.53
C ALA A 55 3.54 -14.96 -6.67
N ARG A 56 2.83 -15.56 -5.71
CA ARG A 56 2.47 -16.98 -5.65
C ARG A 56 1.07 -17.29 -6.16
N ASP A 57 0.22 -16.27 -6.32
CA ASP A 57 -1.17 -16.48 -6.75
C ASP A 57 -1.53 -15.76 -8.06
N LEU A 58 -0.54 -15.62 -8.95
CA LEU A 58 -0.81 -15.67 -10.38
C LEU A 58 -1.15 -17.13 -10.76
N ARG A 59 -2.22 -17.68 -10.21
CA ARG A 59 -2.91 -18.76 -10.93
C ARG A 59 -3.46 -18.10 -12.18
N CYS A 60 -2.72 -18.21 -13.28
CA CYS A 60 -3.32 -18.08 -14.59
C CYS A 60 -4.53 -19.01 -14.56
N GLY A 61 -5.73 -18.44 -14.67
CA GLY A 61 -6.94 -19.25 -14.80
C GLY A 61 -6.74 -20.15 -16.00
N ALA A 62 -6.39 -21.41 -15.74
CA ALA A 62 -6.52 -22.48 -16.70
C ALA A 62 -8.00 -22.48 -17.09
N LYS A 63 -8.27 -21.96 -18.29
CA LYS A 63 -9.47 -22.33 -19.03
C LYS A 63 -9.34 -23.79 -19.45
#